data_AF-A0AAW7S492-F1
#
_entry.id   AF-A0AAW7S492-F1
#
_cell.length_a   1.000
_cell.length_b   1.000
_cell.length_c   1.000
_cell.angle_alpha   90.00
_cell.angle_beta   90.00
_cell.angle_gamma   90.00
#
_symmetry.space_group_name_H-M   'P 1'
#
loop_
_entity.id
_entity.type
_entity.pdbx_description
1 polymer ?
#
loop_
_entity_poly.entity_id
_entity_poly.type
_entity_poly.pdbx_seq_one_letter_code
_entity_poly.pdbx_strand_id
1 'polypeptide(L)'
;MAILKNDSSGQACLLRAYHVFGRDAARCDTVIRDASVSRVHAHIRWVGGRWELHDHSSNGTSVSGVPLRDGEHAVLQRGDVIRFGRAGVAPWRVESLDDPADTLWPVRGAVHPIVLTPRQILAAHAAQPVTIVRSPAGDWLCDDTLPPRALHDGDEVSTGDVTWRVALVRHGSTMTLRAPADPAVPARLLEFFVSRDEEHARALLHVRGGVVDLGERAHHYSLVTLARARSADMQAGYDAATQGWIELDRLARMLGIDTSHLNVQIHRARSQFAALPGLDASQLVERRRGSVRFGDFPFRVMRGERLECQSVPGVETRIGMHRPAPDPVVHCS
;
A
#
# COMPACT_ATOMS: atom_id res chain seq x y z
N MET A 1 -20.06 -2.72 2.95
CA MET A 1 -19.70 -2.95 1.55
C MET A 1 -19.85 -1.67 0.77
N ALA A 2 -18.85 -1.32 -0.04
CA ALA A 2 -18.89 -0.12 -0.88
C ALA A 2 -18.85 -0.47 -2.37
N ILE A 3 -19.72 0.18 -3.17
CA ILE A 3 -19.96 -0.16 -4.57
C ILE A 3 -19.95 1.10 -5.42
N LEU A 4 -19.23 1.04 -6.54
CA LEU A 4 -19.35 1.99 -7.64
C LEU A 4 -20.07 1.37 -8.82
N LYS A 5 -20.86 2.15 -9.53
CA LYS A 5 -21.56 1.73 -10.75
C LYS A 5 -21.18 2.63 -11.92
N ASN A 6 -20.75 2.04 -13.02
CA ASN A 6 -20.50 2.79 -14.24
C ASN A 6 -21.83 3.20 -14.90
N ASP A 7 -22.01 4.50 -15.14
CA ASP A 7 -23.29 5.04 -15.64
C ASP A 7 -23.57 4.64 -17.10
N SER A 8 -22.56 4.27 -17.91
CA SER A 8 -22.77 3.89 -19.31
C SER A 8 -22.92 2.38 -19.51
N SER A 9 -22.06 1.58 -18.89
CA SER A 9 -22.08 0.12 -19.05
C SER A 9 -23.01 -0.58 -18.05
N GLY A 10 -23.44 0.13 -16.99
CA GLY A 10 -24.15 -0.47 -15.87
C GLY A 10 -23.27 -1.37 -14.99
N GLN A 11 -21.97 -1.49 -15.30
CA GLN A 11 -21.04 -2.33 -14.56
C GLN A 11 -20.90 -1.87 -13.11
N ALA A 12 -21.15 -2.77 -12.17
CA ALA A 12 -20.87 -2.54 -10.76
C ALA A 12 -19.46 -3.02 -10.40
N CYS A 13 -18.84 -2.33 -9.46
CA CYS A 13 -17.52 -2.60 -8.92
C CYS A 13 -17.57 -2.60 -7.40
N LEU A 14 -17.12 -3.70 -6.79
CA LEU A 14 -16.90 -3.80 -5.36
C LEU A 14 -15.58 -3.12 -4.99
N LEU A 15 -15.65 -2.12 -4.11
CA LEU A 15 -14.46 -1.50 -3.56
C LEU A 15 -13.81 -2.41 -2.51
N ARG A 16 -12.52 -2.63 -2.70
CA ARG A 16 -11.63 -3.23 -1.70
C ARG A 16 -11.22 -2.15 -0.70
N ALA A 17 -10.77 -2.53 0.49
CA ALA A 17 -10.27 -1.56 1.49
C ALA A 17 -9.18 -0.63 0.92
N TYR A 18 -8.41 -1.11 -0.05
CA TYR A 18 -7.59 -0.30 -0.94
C TYR A 18 -7.85 -0.79 -2.37
N HIS A 19 -8.42 0.04 -3.23
CA HIS A 19 -8.86 -0.31 -4.57
C HIS A 19 -8.26 0.63 -5.61
N VAL A 20 -7.61 0.08 -6.63
CA VAL A 20 -6.89 0.83 -7.66
C VAL A 20 -7.65 0.84 -8.98
N PHE A 21 -7.79 2.04 -9.54
CA PHE A 21 -8.35 2.29 -10.87
C PHE A 21 -7.26 2.67 -11.85
N GLY A 22 -7.34 2.19 -13.08
CA GLY A 22 -6.42 2.58 -14.13
C GLY A 22 -6.59 1.74 -15.39
N ARG A 23 -5.68 1.91 -16.35
CA ARG A 23 -5.75 1.19 -17.63
C ARG A 23 -4.97 -0.14 -17.63
N ASP A 24 -4.06 -0.35 -16.70
CA ASP A 24 -3.21 -1.54 -16.65
C ASP A 24 -3.86 -2.67 -15.81
N ALA A 25 -4.28 -3.74 -16.50
CA ALA A 25 -4.92 -4.90 -15.87
C ALA A 25 -4.01 -5.69 -14.93
N ALA A 26 -2.69 -5.55 -15.03
CA ALA A 26 -1.76 -6.21 -14.12
C ALA A 26 -1.61 -5.47 -12.78
N ARG A 27 -2.11 -4.23 -12.68
CA ARG A 27 -1.83 -3.32 -11.56
C ARG A 27 -3.07 -2.71 -10.92
N CYS A 28 -4.22 -2.80 -11.59
CA CYS A 28 -5.46 -2.16 -11.16
C CYS A 28 -6.50 -3.23 -10.85
N ASP A 29 -7.24 -3.01 -9.76
CA ASP A 29 -8.40 -3.83 -9.41
C ASP A 29 -9.54 -3.61 -10.41
N THR A 30 -9.77 -2.34 -10.80
CA THR A 30 -10.72 -1.98 -11.86
C THR A 30 -10.03 -1.35 -13.05
N VAL A 31 -10.20 -1.98 -14.20
CA VAL A 31 -9.59 -1.56 -15.46
C VAL A 31 -10.54 -0.67 -16.25
N ILE A 32 -10.10 0.55 -16.54
CA ILE A 32 -10.80 1.50 -17.41
C ILE A 32 -9.99 1.64 -18.70
N ARG A 33 -10.52 1.06 -19.79
CA ARG A 33 -9.85 0.97 -21.09
C ARG A 33 -10.03 2.25 -21.91
N ASP A 34 -9.40 3.33 -21.47
CA ASP A 34 -9.40 4.60 -22.20
C ASP A 34 -7.99 5.22 -22.23
N ALA A 35 -7.58 5.78 -23.38
CA ALA A 35 -6.24 6.33 -23.57
C ALA A 35 -5.93 7.53 -22.64
N SER A 36 -6.96 8.27 -22.21
CA SER A 36 -6.82 9.36 -21.24
C SER A 36 -6.66 8.85 -19.80
N VAL A 37 -6.88 7.57 -19.55
CA VAL A 37 -6.66 6.95 -18.24
C VAL A 37 -5.22 6.44 -18.13
N SER A 38 -4.49 6.97 -17.15
CA SER A 38 -3.16 6.49 -16.75
C SER A 38 -3.15 4.99 -16.42
N ARG A 39 -1.98 4.36 -16.55
CA ARG A 39 -1.79 2.92 -16.24
C ARG A 39 -2.24 2.57 -14.82
N VAL A 40 -1.84 3.40 -13.85
CA VAL A 40 -2.41 3.49 -12.51
C VAL A 40 -2.90 4.93 -12.40
N HIS A 41 -4.21 5.12 -12.27
CA HIS A 41 -4.85 6.44 -12.41
C HIS A 41 -5.21 7.03 -11.06
N ALA A 42 -5.95 6.29 -10.26
CA ALA A 42 -6.42 6.73 -8.96
C ALA A 42 -6.58 5.52 -8.05
N HIS A 43 -6.70 5.77 -6.75
CA HIS A 43 -7.12 4.75 -5.81
C HIS A 43 -8.16 5.27 -4.85
N ILE A 44 -8.97 4.37 -4.34
CA ILE A 44 -9.95 4.62 -3.29
C ILE A 44 -9.57 3.75 -2.09
N ARG A 45 -9.50 4.34 -0.90
CA ARG A 45 -9.08 3.66 0.32
C ARG A 45 -10.07 3.89 1.46
N TRP A 46 -10.23 2.90 2.31
CA TRP A 46 -10.96 3.00 3.57
C TRP A 46 -9.99 3.40 4.69
N VAL A 47 -10.18 4.57 5.28
CA VAL A 47 -9.33 5.10 6.35
C VAL A 47 -10.19 5.90 7.33
N GLY A 48 -9.99 5.68 8.63
CA GLY A 48 -10.69 6.46 9.66
C GLY A 48 -12.22 6.43 9.55
N GLY A 49 -12.81 5.32 9.10
CA GLY A 49 -14.26 5.17 8.95
C GLY A 49 -14.86 5.83 7.71
N ARG A 50 -14.05 6.17 6.72
CA ARG A 50 -14.50 6.87 5.50
C ARG A 50 -13.70 6.44 4.27
N TRP A 51 -14.33 6.60 3.11
CA TRP A 51 -13.72 6.31 1.81
C TRP A 51 -13.10 7.57 1.22
N GLU A 52 -11.80 7.53 0.94
CA GLU A 52 -11.04 8.63 0.36
C GLU A 52 -10.52 8.25 -1.03
N LEU A 53 -10.78 9.10 -2.03
CA LEU A 53 -10.27 8.99 -3.39
C LEU A 53 -9.03 9.88 -3.56
N HIS A 54 -7.99 9.31 -4.16
CA HIS A 54 -6.75 10.00 -4.49
C HIS A 54 -6.43 9.82 -5.98
N ASP A 55 -6.13 10.93 -6.64
CA ASP A 55 -5.70 10.95 -8.04
C ASP A 55 -4.17 10.93 -8.16
N HIS A 56 -3.67 10.16 -9.13
CA HIS A 56 -2.25 10.05 -9.50
C HIS A 56 -2.05 10.21 -11.01
N SER A 57 -3.08 10.66 -11.71
CA SER A 57 -3.14 10.61 -13.16
C SER A 57 -2.52 11.85 -13.82
N SER A 58 -2.22 11.72 -15.12
CA SER A 58 -1.74 12.87 -15.91
C SER A 58 -2.88 13.71 -16.49
N ASN A 59 -4.12 13.20 -16.47
CA ASN A 59 -5.28 13.86 -17.07
C ASN A 59 -6.35 14.27 -16.06
N GLY A 60 -6.09 14.07 -14.76
CA GLY A 60 -6.98 14.44 -13.67
C GLY A 60 -8.10 13.43 -13.38
N THR A 61 -8.59 13.47 -12.15
CA THR A 61 -9.86 12.89 -11.71
C THR A 61 -10.81 14.00 -11.24
N SER A 62 -12.11 13.87 -11.51
CA SER A 62 -13.13 14.78 -10.98
C SER A 62 -14.20 14.03 -10.20
N VAL A 63 -14.74 14.68 -9.16
CA VAL A 63 -15.84 14.18 -8.34
C VAL A 63 -16.98 15.19 -8.41
N SER A 64 -18.14 14.72 -8.87
CA SER A 64 -19.37 15.52 -9.02
C SER A 64 -19.16 16.82 -9.81
N GLY A 65 -18.28 16.75 -10.83
CA GLY A 65 -17.95 17.87 -11.72
C GLY A 65 -16.79 18.75 -11.25
N VAL A 66 -16.30 18.57 -10.03
CA VAL A 66 -15.17 19.32 -9.48
C VAL A 66 -13.88 18.52 -9.67
N PRO A 67 -12.87 19.04 -10.39
CA PRO A 67 -11.58 18.37 -10.54
C PRO A 67 -10.81 18.39 -9.22
N LEU A 68 -10.17 17.26 -8.89
CA LEU A 68 -9.23 17.17 -7.79
C LEU A 68 -7.94 17.91 -8.16
N ARG A 69 -7.43 18.71 -7.22
CA ARG A 69 -6.14 19.39 -7.39
C ARG A 69 -4.99 18.45 -7.02
N ASP A 70 -3.79 18.75 -7.52
CA ASP A 70 -2.59 18.00 -7.17
C ASP A 70 -2.40 17.92 -5.64
N GLY A 71 -2.32 16.70 -5.12
CA GLY A 71 -2.17 16.42 -3.69
C GLY A 71 -3.46 16.43 -2.87
N GLU A 72 -4.59 16.85 -3.46
CA GLU A 72 -5.91 16.81 -2.82
C GLU A 72 -6.50 15.38 -2.85
N HIS A 73 -7.36 15.10 -1.87
CA HIS A 73 -8.14 13.87 -1.82
C HIS A 73 -9.61 14.20 -1.58
N ALA A 74 -10.50 13.43 -2.21
CA ALA A 74 -11.95 13.57 -1.99
C ALA A 74 -12.42 12.52 -0.99
N VAL A 75 -13.08 12.96 0.08
CA VAL A 75 -13.92 12.07 0.88
C VAL A 75 -15.19 11.82 0.07
N LEU A 76 -15.43 10.56 -0.30
CA LEU A 76 -16.56 10.19 -1.14
C LEU A 76 -17.86 10.21 -0.33
N GLN A 77 -18.94 10.64 -0.99
CA GLN A 77 -20.30 10.57 -0.49
C GLN A 77 -21.17 9.71 -1.40
N ARG A 78 -22.23 9.14 -0.84
CA ARG A 78 -23.21 8.39 -1.63
C ARG A 78 -23.83 9.31 -2.68
N GLY A 79 -23.89 8.84 -3.93
CA GLY A 79 -24.41 9.59 -5.06
C GLY A 79 -23.35 10.39 -5.83
N ASP A 80 -22.12 10.52 -5.32
CA ASP A 80 -21.04 11.19 -6.03
C ASP A 80 -20.77 10.57 -7.40
N VAL A 81 -20.37 11.41 -8.34
CA VAL A 81 -20.08 11.02 -9.72
C VAL A 81 -18.60 11.21 -10.00
N ILE A 82 -17.85 10.12 -10.02
CA ILE A 82 -16.40 10.09 -10.21
C ILE A 82 -16.11 9.93 -11.70
N ARG A 83 -15.24 10.76 -12.26
CA ARG A 83 -14.75 10.61 -13.63
C ARG A 83 -13.24 10.59 -13.65
N PHE A 84 -12.68 9.53 -14.23
CA PHE A 84 -11.26 9.32 -14.41
C PHE A 84 -10.83 9.75 -15.82
N GLY A 85 -9.89 10.67 -15.93
CA GLY A 85 -9.41 11.20 -17.21
C GLY A 85 -10.36 12.21 -17.84
N ARG A 86 -10.45 12.22 -19.18
CA ARG A 86 -11.17 13.26 -19.92
C ARG A 86 -12.68 13.07 -19.91
N ALA A 87 -13.43 14.12 -20.27
CA ALA A 87 -14.90 14.15 -20.27
C ALA A 87 -15.58 12.99 -21.03
N GLY A 88 -14.92 12.42 -22.04
CA GLY A 88 -15.41 11.29 -22.83
C GLY A 88 -15.41 9.95 -22.10
N VAL A 89 -14.71 9.82 -20.96
CA VAL A 89 -14.75 8.62 -20.14
C VAL A 89 -16.06 8.57 -19.35
N ALA A 90 -16.72 7.42 -19.40
CA ALA A 90 -17.94 7.17 -18.67
C ALA A 90 -17.72 7.32 -17.15
N PRO A 91 -18.56 8.10 -16.45
CA PRO A 91 -18.39 8.29 -15.02
C PRO A 91 -18.86 7.06 -14.23
N TRP A 92 -18.36 6.98 -13.00
CA TRP A 92 -18.72 6.00 -11.99
C TRP A 92 -19.48 6.69 -10.87
N ARG A 93 -20.67 6.20 -10.57
CA ARG A 93 -21.52 6.69 -9.49
C ARG A 93 -21.29 5.89 -8.23
N VAL A 94 -21.18 6.57 -7.10
CA VAL A 94 -21.12 5.95 -5.78
C VAL A 94 -22.50 5.47 -5.37
N GLU A 95 -22.70 4.15 -5.32
CA GLU A 95 -23.98 3.54 -4.95
C GLU A 95 -24.09 3.29 -3.43
N SER A 96 -23.03 2.76 -2.83
CA SER A 96 -22.92 2.49 -1.39
C SER A 96 -21.49 2.73 -0.91
N LEU A 97 -21.34 3.09 0.38
CA LEU A 97 -20.06 3.39 1.03
C LEU A 97 -19.96 2.77 2.43
N ASP A 98 -20.67 1.67 2.68
CA ASP A 98 -20.59 1.02 3.99
C ASP A 98 -19.20 0.38 4.18
N ASP A 99 -18.83 0.14 5.44
CA ASP A 99 -17.55 -0.44 5.85
C ASP A 99 -17.15 -1.68 5.02
N PRO A 100 -15.84 -1.88 4.74
CA PRO A 100 -15.37 -3.12 4.13
C PRO A 100 -15.90 -4.33 4.91
N ALA A 101 -16.52 -5.27 4.21
CA ALA A 101 -17.02 -6.51 4.79
C ALA A 101 -16.71 -7.70 3.87
N ASP A 102 -16.57 -8.88 4.47
CA ASP A 102 -16.43 -10.14 3.73
C ASP A 102 -17.70 -10.35 2.89
N THR A 103 -17.53 -10.55 1.59
CA THR A 103 -18.64 -10.54 0.63
C THR A 103 -18.54 -11.64 -0.41
N LEU A 104 -19.69 -12.04 -0.92
CA LEU A 104 -19.84 -12.87 -2.11
C LEU A 104 -20.28 -11.97 -3.25
N TRP A 105 -19.36 -11.70 -4.16
CA TRP A 105 -19.60 -10.85 -5.32
C TRP A 105 -20.11 -11.68 -6.50
N PRO A 106 -21.23 -11.31 -7.14
CA PRO A 106 -21.81 -12.11 -8.21
C PRO A 106 -20.92 -12.05 -9.46
N VAL A 107 -20.58 -13.22 -10.00
CA VAL A 107 -19.80 -13.38 -11.25
C VAL A 107 -20.68 -13.92 -12.37
N ARG A 108 -21.59 -14.85 -12.03
CA ARG A 108 -22.52 -15.47 -12.96
C ARG A 108 -23.90 -15.58 -12.31
N GLY A 109 -24.94 -15.32 -13.08
CA GLY A 109 -26.33 -15.31 -12.61
C GLY A 109 -26.79 -13.91 -12.20
N ALA A 110 -28.09 -13.64 -12.40
CA ALA A 110 -28.71 -12.37 -12.04
C ALA A 110 -29.04 -12.35 -10.54
N VAL A 111 -28.00 -12.22 -9.70
CA VAL A 111 -28.11 -12.19 -8.24
C VAL A 111 -27.43 -10.96 -7.66
N HIS A 112 -27.86 -10.58 -6.47
CA HIS A 112 -27.26 -9.48 -5.72
C HIS A 112 -26.01 -9.95 -4.94
N PRO A 113 -25.05 -9.05 -4.69
CA PRO A 113 -23.95 -9.32 -3.78
C PRO A 113 -24.45 -9.58 -2.36
N ILE A 114 -23.79 -10.50 -1.66
CA ILE A 114 -24.16 -10.92 -0.30
C ILE A 114 -23.01 -10.54 0.64
N VAL A 115 -23.32 -9.83 1.73
CA VAL A 115 -22.39 -9.63 2.85
C VAL A 115 -22.43 -10.90 3.72
N LEU A 116 -21.28 -11.51 3.95
CA LEU A 116 -21.20 -12.76 4.71
C LEU A 116 -21.56 -12.52 6.18
N THR A 117 -22.48 -13.34 6.69
CA THR A 117 -22.82 -13.44 8.11
C THR A 117 -22.14 -14.67 8.70
N PRO A 118 -21.94 -14.77 10.04
CA PRO A 118 -21.21 -15.88 10.66
C PRO A 118 -21.68 -17.29 10.25
N ARG A 119 -22.94 -17.41 9.83
CA ARG A 119 -23.49 -18.59 9.19
C ARG A 119 -24.37 -18.16 8.02
N GLN A 120 -23.86 -18.33 6.81
CA GLN A 120 -24.55 -18.01 5.56
C GLN A 120 -24.99 -19.30 4.86
N ILE A 121 -26.27 -19.39 4.49
CA ILE A 121 -26.78 -20.49 3.67
C ILE A 121 -27.08 -19.91 2.28
N LEU A 122 -26.48 -20.50 1.25
CA LEU A 122 -26.72 -20.20 -0.15
C LEU A 122 -27.70 -21.22 -0.73
N ALA A 123 -28.60 -20.73 -1.58
CA ALA A 123 -29.62 -21.54 -2.22
C ALA A 123 -30.38 -22.44 -1.23
N ALA A 124 -30.90 -21.87 -0.15
CA ALA A 124 -31.56 -22.59 0.94
C ALA A 124 -32.75 -23.48 0.52
N HIS A 125 -33.29 -23.29 -0.69
CA HIS A 125 -34.38 -24.08 -1.26
C HIS A 125 -33.92 -25.03 -2.38
N ALA A 126 -32.62 -25.13 -2.65
CA ALA A 126 -32.07 -26.07 -3.64
C ALA A 126 -31.89 -27.48 -3.04
N ALA A 127 -31.79 -28.48 -3.92
CA ALA A 127 -31.57 -29.87 -3.53
C ALA A 127 -30.24 -30.09 -2.77
N GLN A 128 -29.25 -29.24 -3.02
CA GLN A 128 -27.97 -29.20 -2.31
C GLN A 128 -27.67 -27.74 -1.93
N PRO A 129 -28.08 -27.29 -0.73
CA PRO A 129 -27.71 -25.97 -0.25
C PRO A 129 -26.22 -25.95 0.13
N VAL A 130 -25.57 -24.82 -0.12
CA VAL A 130 -24.17 -24.61 0.29
C VAL A 130 -24.16 -23.72 1.53
N THR A 131 -23.51 -24.16 2.59
CA THR A 131 -23.32 -23.43 3.83
C THR A 131 -21.90 -22.90 3.91
N ILE A 132 -21.80 -21.60 4.20
CA ILE A 132 -20.56 -20.93 4.55
C ILE A 132 -20.63 -20.55 6.02
N VAL A 133 -19.65 -20.99 6.81
CA VAL A 133 -19.59 -20.73 8.26
C VAL A 133 -18.26 -20.10 8.63
N ARG A 134 -18.30 -19.19 9.60
CA ARG A 134 -17.09 -18.64 10.20
C ARG A 134 -16.62 -19.56 11.33
N SER A 135 -15.40 -20.06 11.21
CA SER A 135 -14.76 -20.88 12.24
C SER A 135 -14.43 -20.01 13.48
N PRO A 136 -14.24 -20.63 14.66
CA PRO A 136 -13.74 -19.92 15.84
C PRO A 136 -12.36 -19.28 15.63
N ALA A 137 -11.55 -19.83 14.71
CA ALA A 137 -10.25 -19.28 14.34
C ALA A 137 -10.37 -18.03 13.44
N GLY A 138 -11.57 -17.74 12.92
CA GLY A 138 -11.87 -16.59 12.07
C GLY A 138 -11.87 -16.87 10.57
N ASP A 139 -11.52 -18.09 10.17
CA ASP A 139 -11.55 -18.54 8.78
C ASP A 139 -12.97 -18.81 8.30
N TRP A 140 -13.23 -18.56 7.01
CA TRP A 140 -14.47 -18.96 6.36
C TRP A 140 -14.35 -20.39 5.83
N LEU A 141 -15.32 -21.24 6.17
CA LEU A 141 -15.40 -22.64 5.73
C LEU A 141 -16.63 -22.82 4.85
N CYS A 142 -16.47 -23.53 3.73
CA CYS A 142 -17.53 -23.85 2.77
C CYS A 142 -17.73 -25.37 2.70
N ASP A 143 -18.98 -25.82 2.70
CA ASP A 143 -19.36 -27.25 2.62
C ASP A 143 -19.65 -27.72 1.18
N ASP A 144 -19.24 -26.95 0.17
CA ASP A 144 -19.37 -27.30 -1.26
C ASP A 144 -18.56 -28.56 -1.64
N THR A 145 -17.58 -28.94 -0.82
CA THR A 145 -16.79 -30.16 -0.96
C THR A 145 -16.84 -31.03 0.30
N LEU A 146 -16.51 -32.31 0.16
CA LEU A 146 -16.25 -33.21 1.28
C LEU A 146 -14.76 -33.64 1.25
N PRO A 147 -13.93 -33.22 2.24
CA PRO A 147 -14.26 -32.41 3.42
C PRO A 147 -14.51 -30.92 3.10
N PRO A 148 -15.15 -30.16 4.03
CA PRO A 148 -15.30 -28.71 3.89
C PRO A 148 -13.95 -28.02 3.73
N ARG A 149 -13.89 -27.02 2.84
CA ARG A 149 -12.66 -26.30 2.53
C ARG A 149 -12.66 -24.90 3.13
N ALA A 150 -11.47 -24.36 3.41
CA ALA A 150 -11.30 -22.97 3.77
C ALA A 150 -11.42 -22.08 2.52
N LEU A 151 -12.23 -21.03 2.62
CA LEU A 151 -12.39 -20.03 1.57
C LEU A 151 -11.28 -18.98 1.67
N HIS A 152 -10.66 -18.72 0.54
CA HIS A 152 -9.68 -17.65 0.37
C HIS A 152 -10.25 -16.54 -0.51
N ASP A 153 -9.67 -15.35 -0.39
CA ASP A 153 -9.98 -14.21 -1.25
C ASP A 153 -9.74 -14.56 -2.73
N GLY A 154 -10.78 -14.38 -3.55
CA GLY A 154 -10.79 -14.75 -4.96
C GLY A 154 -11.38 -16.12 -5.28
N ASP A 155 -11.62 -16.98 -4.28
CA ASP A 155 -12.26 -18.28 -4.48
C ASP A 155 -13.66 -18.12 -5.08
N GLU A 156 -14.11 -19.11 -5.85
CA GLU A 156 -15.47 -19.13 -6.37
C GLU A 156 -16.33 -20.13 -5.60
N VAL A 157 -17.58 -19.75 -5.33
CA VAL A 157 -18.61 -20.60 -4.74
C VAL A 157 -19.79 -20.60 -5.70
N SER A 158 -20.25 -21.78 -6.08
CA SER A 158 -21.33 -21.94 -7.06
C SER A 158 -22.48 -22.76 -6.48
N THR A 159 -23.71 -22.32 -6.74
CA THR A 159 -24.93 -23.08 -6.45
C THR A 159 -25.78 -23.14 -7.72
N GLY A 160 -25.70 -24.25 -8.45
CA GLY A 160 -26.40 -24.40 -9.73
C GLY A 160 -25.95 -23.36 -10.77
N ASP A 161 -26.89 -22.50 -11.19
CA ASP A 161 -26.67 -21.50 -12.25
C ASP A 161 -26.00 -20.21 -11.78
N VAL A 162 -25.75 -20.09 -10.47
CA VAL A 162 -25.21 -18.88 -9.86
C VAL A 162 -23.81 -19.15 -9.33
N THR A 163 -22.90 -18.23 -9.63
CA THR A 163 -21.52 -18.25 -9.14
C THR A 163 -21.19 -16.91 -8.50
N TRP A 164 -20.67 -16.97 -7.28
CA TRP A 164 -20.09 -15.83 -6.59
C TRP A 164 -18.59 -16.01 -6.46
N ARG A 165 -17.87 -14.89 -6.45
CA ARG A 165 -16.48 -14.81 -6.04
C ARG A 165 -16.40 -14.26 -4.63
N VAL A 166 -15.64 -14.94 -3.79
CA VAL A 166 -15.38 -14.55 -2.42
C VAL A 166 -14.43 -13.35 -2.43
N ALA A 167 -14.84 -12.26 -1.79
CA ALA A 167 -14.02 -11.08 -1.55
C ALA A 167 -13.87 -10.90 -0.04
N LEU A 168 -12.73 -11.33 0.50
CA LEU A 168 -12.46 -11.26 1.93
C LEU A 168 -11.74 -9.97 2.27
N VAL A 169 -12.26 -9.27 3.28
CA VAL A 169 -11.53 -8.21 3.95
C VAL A 169 -10.44 -8.88 4.75
N ARG A 170 -9.18 -8.64 4.37
CA ARG A 170 -8.05 -9.10 5.18
C ARG A 170 -8.12 -8.37 6.53
N HIS A 171 -8.69 -9.03 7.53
CA HIS A 171 -8.63 -8.59 8.92
C HIS A 171 -7.23 -8.86 9.48
N GLY A 172 -6.28 -8.03 9.04
CA GLY A 172 -4.94 -7.91 9.56
C GLY A 172 -4.51 -6.47 9.32
N SER A 173 -4.61 -5.64 10.36
CA SER A 173 -4.08 -4.28 10.51
C SER A 173 -4.36 -3.29 9.37
N THR A 174 -5.23 -2.31 9.66
CA THR A 174 -5.28 -0.95 9.10
C THR A 174 -4.37 -0.70 7.89
N MET A 175 -4.91 -0.95 6.70
CA MET A 175 -4.29 -0.54 5.44
C MET A 175 -4.37 0.99 5.29
N THR A 176 -3.50 1.72 5.97
CA THR A 176 -3.19 3.10 5.61
C THR A 176 -2.24 3.05 4.40
N LEU A 177 -2.68 3.50 3.23
CA LEU A 177 -1.76 3.94 2.18
C LEU A 177 -1.93 5.43 1.97
N ARG A 178 -0.80 6.12 1.86
CA ARG A 178 -0.64 7.56 1.98
C ARG A 178 -0.82 8.28 0.64
N ALA A 179 -1.20 9.55 0.76
CA ALA A 179 -1.29 10.60 -0.26
C ALA A 179 -0.05 10.71 -1.19
N PRO A 180 -0.15 11.41 -2.33
CA PRO A 180 0.91 11.48 -3.34
C PRO A 180 2.23 11.98 -2.75
N ALA A 181 3.31 11.31 -3.13
CA ALA A 181 4.65 11.80 -2.93
C ALA A 181 4.91 12.96 -3.90
N ASP A 182 5.37 14.07 -3.31
CA ASP A 182 6.09 15.20 -3.89
C ASP A 182 6.84 14.88 -5.22
N PRO A 183 6.82 15.73 -6.27
CA PRO A 183 7.39 15.44 -7.59
C PRO A 183 8.92 15.36 -7.67
N ALA A 184 9.61 15.20 -6.54
CA ALA A 184 11.06 15.07 -6.50
C ALA A 184 11.45 13.76 -5.82
N VAL A 185 12.41 13.06 -6.43
CA VAL A 185 13.18 11.90 -5.93
C VAL A 185 12.78 10.53 -6.56
N PRO A 186 13.74 9.74 -7.09
CA PRO A 186 13.49 8.87 -8.23
C PRO A 186 13.07 7.44 -7.83
N ALA A 187 12.20 6.88 -8.67
CA ALA A 187 12.02 5.47 -9.05
C ALA A 187 11.84 4.36 -8.00
N ARG A 188 12.35 4.44 -6.76
CA ARG A 188 12.26 3.40 -5.72
C ARG A 188 12.35 3.99 -4.30
N LEU A 189 11.34 3.85 -3.44
CA LEU A 189 11.29 4.36 -2.06
C LEU A 189 10.68 3.32 -1.12
N LEU A 190 11.27 3.11 0.06
CA LEU A 190 10.71 2.25 1.11
C LEU A 190 10.11 3.12 2.24
N GLU A 191 8.80 3.08 2.40
CA GLU A 191 8.08 3.84 3.43
C GLU A 191 7.66 2.90 4.57
N PHE A 192 8.14 3.18 5.78
CA PHE A 192 7.81 2.44 7.00
C PHE A 192 6.76 3.20 7.81
N PHE A 193 5.76 2.47 8.30
CA PHE A 193 4.75 2.95 9.23
C PHE A 193 4.88 2.20 10.55
N VAL A 194 5.28 2.92 11.58
CA VAL A 194 5.46 2.42 12.93
C VAL A 194 4.31 2.96 13.78
N SER A 195 3.69 2.07 14.52
CA SER A 195 2.72 2.39 15.57
C SER A 195 3.34 3.28 16.67
N ARG A 196 2.50 3.95 17.46
CA ARG A 196 3.00 4.87 18.50
C ARG A 196 3.71 4.13 19.63
N ASP A 197 3.18 2.96 19.98
CA ASP A 197 3.72 2.00 20.96
C ASP A 197 4.91 1.18 20.44
N GLU A 198 5.24 1.29 19.15
CA GLU A 198 6.33 0.57 18.47
C GLU A 198 6.13 -0.95 18.38
N GLU A 199 4.93 -1.47 18.64
CA GLU A 199 4.65 -2.91 18.56
C GLU A 199 4.43 -3.40 17.11
N HIS A 200 3.96 -2.49 16.26
CA HIS A 200 3.60 -2.77 14.86
C HIS A 200 4.45 -1.95 13.88
N ALA A 201 5.06 -2.63 12.90
CA ALA A 201 5.83 -2.03 11.81
C ALA A 201 5.39 -2.59 10.44
N ARG A 202 4.82 -1.71 9.61
CA ARG A 202 4.42 -2.00 8.23
C ARG A 202 5.34 -1.31 7.24
N ALA A 203 5.58 -1.92 6.09
CA ALA A 203 6.44 -1.37 5.06
C ALA A 203 5.75 -1.34 3.68
N LEU A 204 5.91 -0.25 2.96
CA LEU A 204 5.44 -0.04 1.60
C LEU A 204 6.62 0.25 0.68
N LEU A 205 6.71 -0.48 -0.44
CA LEU A 205 7.72 -0.23 -1.45
C LEU A 205 7.10 0.47 -2.66
N HIS A 206 7.51 1.71 -2.89
CA HIS A 206 7.19 2.44 -4.10
C HIS A 206 8.22 2.07 -5.17
N VAL A 207 7.77 1.65 -6.34
CA VAL A 207 8.61 1.42 -7.53
C VAL A 207 8.02 2.18 -8.72
N ARG A 208 8.77 2.35 -9.81
CA ARG A 208 8.25 2.84 -11.13
C ARG A 208 7.01 2.05 -11.62
N GLY A 209 6.73 0.91 -10.99
CA GLY A 209 5.62 0.01 -11.23
C GLY A 209 4.33 0.26 -10.44
N GLY A 210 4.34 1.10 -9.41
CA GLY A 210 3.26 1.19 -8.41
C GLY A 210 3.79 0.97 -6.99
N VAL A 211 2.90 0.74 -6.04
CA VAL A 211 3.26 0.49 -4.63
C VAL A 211 3.00 -0.97 -4.30
N VAL A 212 4.01 -1.64 -3.75
CA VAL A 212 3.92 -3.01 -3.23
C VAL A 212 3.82 -2.92 -1.71
N ASP A 213 2.72 -3.42 -1.15
CA ASP A 213 2.58 -3.55 0.31
C ASP A 213 3.33 -4.80 0.79
N LEU A 214 4.32 -4.60 1.67
CA LEU A 214 5.10 -5.69 2.28
C LEU A 214 4.43 -6.21 3.56
N GLY A 215 3.31 -5.61 3.95
CA GLY A 215 2.52 -5.97 5.12
C GLY A 215 3.18 -5.55 6.43
N GLU A 216 2.60 -6.00 7.54
CA GLU A 216 3.13 -5.81 8.89
C GLU A 216 3.90 -7.05 9.33
N ARG A 217 5.17 -6.89 9.73
CA ARG A 217 6.06 -8.01 10.07
C ARG A 217 7.09 -7.58 11.11
N ALA A 218 7.44 -8.49 12.03
CA ALA A 218 8.44 -8.22 13.07
C ALA A 218 9.80 -7.79 12.52
N HIS A 219 10.25 -8.37 11.39
CA HIS A 219 11.53 -8.03 10.78
C HIS A 219 11.58 -6.62 10.15
N HIS A 220 10.44 -5.95 9.96
CA HIS A 220 10.43 -4.54 9.53
C HIS A 220 10.94 -3.60 10.62
N TYR A 221 10.70 -3.93 11.90
CA TYR A 221 11.17 -3.09 12.99
C TYR A 221 12.72 -3.09 13.12
N SER A 222 13.35 -4.23 12.81
CA SER A 222 14.81 -4.33 12.67
C SER A 222 15.35 -3.37 11.59
N LEU A 223 14.66 -3.27 10.44
CA LEU A 223 15.04 -2.34 9.36
C LEU A 223 14.82 -0.88 9.75
N VAL A 224 13.70 -0.57 10.42
CA VAL A 224 13.41 0.78 10.95
C VAL A 224 14.51 1.23 11.90
N THR A 225 14.96 0.35 12.78
CA THR A 225 16.02 0.66 13.75
C THR A 225 17.35 1.00 13.05
N LEU A 226 17.70 0.24 12.00
CA LEU A 226 18.87 0.53 11.17
C LEU A 226 18.71 1.84 10.37
N ALA A 227 17.52 2.10 9.84
CA ALA A 227 17.20 3.32 9.10
C ALA A 227 17.28 4.57 9.99
N ARG A 228 16.76 4.49 11.22
CA ARG A 228 16.88 5.54 12.24
C ARG A 228 18.34 5.87 12.54
N ALA A 229 19.18 4.86 12.77
CA ALA A 229 20.61 5.05 13.01
C ALA A 229 21.32 5.72 11.82
N ARG A 230 21.04 5.26 10.60
CA ARG A 230 21.61 5.88 9.39
C ARG A 230 21.18 7.33 9.23
N SER A 231 19.90 7.65 9.49
CA SER A 231 19.39 9.02 9.41
C SER A 231 19.99 9.92 10.49
N ALA A 232 20.19 9.41 11.72
CA ALA A 232 20.85 10.15 12.78
C ALA A 232 22.30 10.50 12.42
N ASP A 233 23.05 9.55 11.87
CA ASP A 233 24.43 9.80 11.42
C ASP A 233 24.46 10.79 10.24
N MET A 234 23.50 10.70 9.32
CA MET A 234 23.35 11.65 8.22
C MET A 234 23.06 13.06 8.73
N GLN A 235 22.18 13.22 9.73
CA GLN A 235 21.87 14.51 10.35
C GLN A 235 23.05 15.08 11.13
N ALA A 236 23.91 14.23 11.69
CA ALA A 236 25.15 14.61 12.34
C ALA A 236 26.28 14.97 11.36
N GLY A 237 26.07 14.81 10.05
CA GLY A 237 27.02 15.20 9.01
C GLY A 237 28.16 14.20 8.77
N TYR A 238 28.00 12.94 9.20
CA TYR A 238 28.95 11.88 8.88
C TYR A 238 28.94 11.57 7.37
N ASP A 239 30.06 11.07 6.84
CA ASP A 239 30.15 10.66 5.44
C ASP A 239 29.30 9.40 5.15
N ALA A 240 28.85 9.25 3.90
CA ALA A 240 27.97 8.14 3.51
C ALA A 240 28.54 6.73 3.79
N ALA A 241 29.88 6.59 3.86
CA ALA A 241 30.50 5.29 4.12
C ALA A 241 30.49 4.93 5.61
N THR A 242 30.46 5.91 6.51
CA THR A 242 30.43 5.70 7.98
C THR A 242 29.03 5.67 8.58
N GLN A 243 28.02 6.19 7.89
CA GLN A 243 26.64 6.22 8.38
C GLN A 243 26.02 4.82 8.60
N GLY A 244 25.31 4.68 9.72
CA GLY A 244 24.32 3.64 9.99
C GLY A 244 24.88 2.30 10.46
N TRP A 245 26.18 2.18 10.69
CA TRP A 245 26.80 0.91 11.11
C TRP A 245 26.54 0.61 12.59
N ILE A 246 25.91 -0.54 12.85
CA ILE A 246 25.63 -1.04 14.20
C ILE A 246 26.17 -2.46 14.34
N GLU A 247 26.91 -2.71 15.42
CA GLU A 247 27.32 -4.06 15.83
C GLU A 247 26.11 -4.95 16.12
N LEU A 248 26.12 -6.20 15.65
CA LEU A 248 25.01 -7.15 15.78
C LEU A 248 24.53 -7.32 17.22
N ASP A 249 25.45 -7.46 18.17
CA ASP A 249 25.11 -7.63 19.60
C ASP A 249 24.54 -6.34 20.22
N ARG A 250 24.89 -5.17 19.67
CA ARG A 250 24.27 -3.90 20.07
C ARG A 250 22.86 -3.81 19.51
N LEU A 251 22.66 -4.15 18.24
CA LEU A 251 21.35 -4.13 17.60
C LEU A 251 20.39 -5.13 18.25
N ALA A 252 20.86 -6.33 18.57
CA ALA A 252 20.09 -7.36 19.26
C ALA A 252 19.57 -6.85 20.62
N ARG A 253 20.45 -6.22 21.41
CA ARG A 253 20.08 -5.58 22.69
C ARG A 253 19.08 -4.45 22.52
N MET A 254 19.25 -3.59 21.51
CA MET A 254 18.30 -2.49 21.25
C MET A 254 16.89 -3.00 20.92
N LEU A 255 16.81 -4.14 20.25
CA LEU A 255 15.55 -4.76 19.83
C LEU A 255 14.96 -5.71 20.89
N GLY A 256 15.68 -5.97 21.99
CA GLY A 256 15.25 -6.93 23.02
C GLY A 256 15.22 -8.38 22.55
N ILE A 257 16.00 -8.73 21.53
CA ILE A 257 16.08 -10.10 20.96
C ILE A 257 17.51 -10.63 21.00
N ASP A 258 17.69 -11.92 20.81
CA ASP A 258 19.02 -12.53 20.69
C ASP A 258 19.60 -12.36 19.27
N THR A 259 20.93 -12.51 19.15
CA THR A 259 21.65 -12.35 17.89
C THR A 259 21.24 -13.38 16.83
N SER A 260 20.79 -14.59 17.22
CA SER A 260 20.30 -15.61 16.28
C SER A 260 18.96 -15.19 15.66
N HIS A 261 18.01 -14.77 16.50
CA HIS A 261 16.71 -14.25 16.05
C HIS A 261 16.88 -13.00 15.18
N LEU A 262 17.79 -12.08 15.54
CA LEU A 262 18.12 -10.94 14.69
C LEU A 262 18.64 -11.36 13.31
N ASN A 263 19.54 -12.35 13.24
CA ASN A 263 20.02 -12.87 11.96
C ASN A 263 18.89 -13.47 11.11
N VAL A 264 17.94 -14.18 11.74
CA VAL A 264 16.74 -14.70 11.05
C VAL A 264 15.89 -13.55 10.50
N GLN A 265 15.68 -12.48 11.27
CA GLN A 265 14.93 -11.33 10.80
C GLN A 265 15.61 -10.62 9.62
N ILE A 266 16.93 -10.42 9.68
CA ILE A 266 17.70 -9.83 8.58
C ILE A 266 17.63 -10.73 7.34
N HIS A 267 17.74 -12.05 7.50
CA HIS A 267 17.59 -12.99 6.40
C HIS A 267 16.19 -12.91 5.78
N ARG A 268 15.13 -12.95 6.58
CA ARG A 268 13.73 -12.84 6.11
C ARG A 268 13.46 -11.54 5.38
N ALA A 269 13.96 -10.42 5.91
CA ALA A 269 13.87 -9.12 5.25
C ALA A 269 14.54 -9.14 3.86
N ARG A 270 15.75 -9.68 3.76
CA ARG A 270 16.47 -9.83 2.48
C ARG A 270 15.76 -10.77 1.52
N SER A 271 15.24 -11.91 1.98
CA SER A 271 14.47 -12.85 1.15
C SER A 271 13.19 -12.22 0.60
N GLN A 272 12.45 -11.48 1.44
CA GLN A 272 11.24 -10.76 1.01
C GLN A 272 11.55 -9.70 -0.04
N PHE A 273 12.66 -8.98 0.12
CA PHE A 273 13.08 -7.95 -0.82
C PHE A 273 13.61 -8.53 -2.14
N ALA A 274 14.34 -9.65 -2.07
CA ALA A 274 14.85 -10.36 -3.26
C ALA A 274 13.75 -11.04 -4.09
N ALA A 275 12.62 -11.38 -3.47
CA ALA A 275 11.47 -11.94 -4.17
C ALA A 275 10.79 -10.94 -5.14
N LEU A 276 11.15 -9.65 -5.05
CA LEU A 276 10.59 -8.59 -5.87
C LEU A 276 11.46 -8.35 -7.11
N PRO A 277 10.86 -8.32 -8.32
CA PRO A 277 11.62 -8.23 -9.56
C PRO A 277 12.40 -6.91 -9.67
N GLY A 278 13.70 -7.03 -9.92
CA GLY A 278 14.60 -5.90 -10.18
C GLY A 278 15.19 -5.22 -8.95
N LEU A 279 15.08 -5.81 -7.76
CA LEU A 279 15.73 -5.36 -6.52
C LEU A 279 16.87 -6.31 -6.13
N ASP A 280 17.91 -5.76 -5.52
CA ASP A 280 18.97 -6.56 -4.89
C ASP A 280 18.89 -6.43 -3.37
N ALA A 281 18.90 -7.57 -2.68
CA ALA A 281 18.91 -7.64 -1.22
C ALA A 281 20.16 -6.98 -0.59
N SER A 282 21.25 -6.82 -1.35
CA SER A 282 22.44 -6.08 -0.92
C SER A 282 22.18 -4.59 -0.74
N GLN A 283 21.19 -4.03 -1.45
CA GLN A 283 20.80 -2.62 -1.37
C GLN A 283 19.98 -2.32 -0.11
N LEU A 284 19.29 -3.32 0.45
CA LEU A 284 18.46 -3.15 1.64
C LEU A 284 19.27 -3.19 2.95
N VAL A 285 20.17 -4.17 3.07
CA VAL A 285 21.01 -4.34 4.27
C VAL A 285 22.44 -4.66 3.84
N GLU A 286 23.35 -3.80 4.26
CA GLU A 286 24.78 -4.02 4.10
C GLU A 286 25.36 -4.66 5.37
N ARG A 287 26.35 -5.53 5.20
CA ARG A 287 26.98 -6.26 6.30
C ARG A 287 28.50 -6.22 6.16
N ARG A 288 29.18 -5.94 7.27
CA ARG A 288 30.64 -6.06 7.44
C ARG A 288 30.94 -6.96 8.64
N ARG A 289 32.23 -7.19 8.94
CA ARG A 289 32.63 -8.00 10.10
C ARG A 289 31.94 -7.49 11.38
N GLY A 290 31.05 -8.28 11.97
CA GLY A 290 30.31 -7.98 13.20
C GLY A 290 29.15 -6.97 13.09
N SER A 291 29.19 -6.10 12.08
CA SER A 291 28.28 -4.95 11.95
C SER A 291 27.32 -5.04 10.76
N VAL A 292 26.16 -4.43 10.90
CA VAL A 292 25.13 -4.28 9.86
C VAL A 292 24.64 -2.84 9.79
N ARG A 293 24.18 -2.41 8.61
CA ARG A 293 23.52 -1.12 8.42
C ARG A 293 22.36 -1.20 7.44
N PHE A 294 21.48 -0.21 7.48
CA PHE A 294 20.53 0.01 6.39
C PHE A 294 21.32 0.40 5.14
N GLY A 295 21.07 -0.28 4.03
CA GLY A 295 21.83 -0.11 2.80
C GLY A 295 21.53 1.20 2.08
N ASP A 296 22.14 1.39 0.92
CA ASP A 296 21.94 2.56 0.06
C ASP A 296 20.60 2.50 -0.71
N PHE A 297 19.50 2.58 0.05
CA PHE A 297 18.15 2.58 -0.47
C PHE A 297 17.36 3.77 0.08
N PRO A 298 16.60 4.51 -0.74
CA PRO A 298 15.79 5.62 -0.25
C PRO A 298 14.72 5.13 0.71
N PHE A 299 14.60 5.77 1.88
CA PHE A 299 13.61 5.38 2.89
C PHE A 299 12.94 6.58 3.55
N ARG A 300 11.77 6.30 4.12
CA ARG A 300 11.03 7.21 4.99
C ARG A 300 10.43 6.43 6.15
N VAL A 301 10.54 6.96 7.37
CA VAL A 301 9.97 6.37 8.59
C VAL A 301 8.91 7.30 9.15
N MET A 302 7.71 6.77 9.31
CA MET A 302 6.54 7.43 9.89
C MET A 302 6.22 6.80 11.24
N ARG A 303 6.01 7.62 12.27
CA ARG A 303 5.48 7.17 13.56
C ARG A 303 4.07 7.72 13.74
N GLY A 304 3.08 6.86 13.62
CA GLY A 304 1.69 7.27 13.39
C GLY A 304 1.60 8.15 12.13
N GLU A 305 1.13 9.38 12.28
CA GLU A 305 1.00 10.35 11.18
C GLU A 305 2.21 11.29 11.04
N ARG A 306 3.18 11.22 11.95
CA ARG A 306 4.33 12.13 11.99
C ARG A 306 5.53 11.53 11.25
N LEU A 307 6.15 12.33 10.39
CA LEU A 307 7.46 12.01 9.80
C LEU A 307 8.52 12.03 10.88
N GLU A 308 9.15 10.88 11.10
CA GLU A 308 10.21 10.73 12.10
C GLU A 308 11.59 10.97 11.47
N CYS A 309 11.90 10.26 10.38
CA CYS A 309 13.15 10.43 9.66
C CYS A 309 13.04 9.97 8.19
N GLN A 310 13.94 10.44 7.33
CA GLN A 310 13.99 10.06 5.92
C GLN A 310 15.40 10.19 5.35
N SER A 311 15.66 9.43 4.29
CA SER A 311 16.86 9.53 3.46
C SER A 311 16.42 9.35 2.01
N VAL A 312 16.30 10.45 1.27
CA VAL A 312 15.81 10.45 -0.12
C VAL A 312 16.82 11.23 -0.97
N PRO A 313 17.38 10.65 -2.05
CA PRO A 313 18.43 11.29 -2.84
C PRO A 313 17.84 12.40 -3.73
N GLY A 314 17.88 13.64 -3.26
CA GLY A 314 17.53 14.81 -4.06
C GLY A 314 16.89 15.96 -3.30
N VAL A 315 17.53 16.44 -2.23
CA VAL A 315 17.68 17.87 -2.00
C VAL A 315 19.13 18.05 -1.59
N GLU A 316 20.00 18.33 -2.56
CA GLU A 316 21.17 19.14 -2.24
C GLU A 316 20.64 20.41 -1.59
N THR A 317 21.11 20.67 -0.38
CA THR A 317 21.00 21.98 0.25
C THR A 317 21.59 22.98 -0.73
N ARG A 318 20.74 23.69 -1.50
CA ARG A 318 21.14 24.95 -2.13
C ARG A 318 21.36 25.96 -1.02
N ILE A 319 22.49 25.85 -0.33
CA ILE A 319 23.14 26.98 0.31
C ILE A 319 24.24 27.40 -0.66
N GLY A 320 23.81 28.06 -1.74
CA GLY A 320 24.69 28.98 -2.45
C GLY A 320 24.91 30.19 -1.57
N MET A 321 25.98 30.19 -0.79
CA MET A 321 26.73 31.43 -0.54
C MET A 321 28.16 31.19 -0.99
N HIS A 322 28.34 31.37 -2.30
CA HIS A 322 29.62 31.76 -2.85
C HIS A 322 30.02 33.05 -2.14
N ARG A 323 30.99 32.95 -1.24
CA ARG A 323 31.71 34.10 -0.71
C ARG A 323 32.45 34.72 -1.91
N PRO A 324 32.18 35.97 -2.33
CA PRO A 324 33.05 36.60 -3.29
C PRO A 324 34.40 36.82 -2.61
N ALA A 325 35.47 36.32 -3.24
CA ALA A 325 36.83 36.68 -2.87
C ALA A 325 37.02 38.20 -3.07
N PRO A 326 37.82 38.88 -2.22
CA PRO A 326 38.09 40.29 -2.41
C PRO A 326 38.98 40.48 -3.65
N ASP A 327 38.60 41.40 -4.53
CA ASP A 327 39.39 41.82 -5.69
C ASP A 327 40.78 42.32 -5.26
N PRO A 328 41.84 42.07 -6.05
CA PRO A 328 43.15 42.64 -5.78
C PRO A 328 43.14 44.15 -6.07
N VAL A 329 43.57 44.90 -5.07
CA VAL A 329 43.80 46.34 -5.11
C VAL A 329 44.81 46.67 -6.20
N VAL A 330 44.37 47.36 -7.26
CA VAL A 330 45.26 48.04 -8.20
C VAL A 330 45.65 49.37 -7.56
N HIS A 331 46.88 49.47 -7.08
CA HIS A 331 47.49 50.75 -6.72
C HIS A 331 47.79 51.53 -8.00
N CYS A 332 47.13 52.67 -8.18
CA CYS A 332 47.66 53.75 -9.01
C CYS A 332 48.74 54.50 -8.22
N SER A 333 49.96 54.51 -8.74
CA SER A 333 51.00 55.50 -8.48
C SER A 333 51.83 55.63 -9.75
#